data_AF-A0AAD3HAP6-F1
#
_entry.id   AF-A0AAD3HAP6-F1
#
_cell.length_a   1.000
_cell.length_b   1.000
_cell.length_c   1.000
_cell.angle_alpha   90.00
_cell.angle_beta   90.00
_cell.angle_gamma   90.00
#
_symmetry.space_group_name_H-M   'P 1'
#
loop_
_entity.id
_entity.type
_entity.pdbx_description
1 polymer ?
#
loop_
_entity_poly.entity_id
_entity_poly.type
_entity_poly.pdbx_seq_one_letter_code
_entity_poly.pdbx_strand_id
1 'polypeptide(L)'
;MQENMQAFLVDFIAILKDYEEAVVLDRANRNTLWQDVIKKEMSKVEVAFHFNQYGSIPVGFQKIACHIVYDVKFDSTRKARYVGGGHMASVPAAQSYSSVVSRDSVRIMFLIAALNDLDIKMCDIGNTYLNAETRDHVYFISGPEWGSRAGLPLTIVRALYGLKSSRAGWKKSFASYIRHEPPGCNMQLSPLSRLQYAT
;
A
#
# COMPACT_ATOMS: atom_id res chain seq x y z
N MET A 1 24.70 25.57 9.19
CA MET A 1 24.09 24.69 10.21
C MET A 1 22.65 25.09 10.53
N GLN A 2 22.33 26.39 10.64
CA GLN A 2 20.96 26.87 10.85
C GLN A 2 20.01 26.67 9.65
N GLU A 3 20.48 26.78 8.40
CA GLU A 3 19.63 26.54 7.21
C GLU A 3 19.12 25.09 7.11
N ASN A 4 19.97 24.10 7.39
CA ASN A 4 19.57 22.69 7.42
C ASN A 4 18.59 22.38 8.55
N MET A 5 18.68 23.11 9.66
CA MET A 5 17.77 22.95 10.80
C MET A 5 16.40 23.58 10.53
N GLN A 6 16.34 24.68 9.78
CA GLN A 6 15.08 25.27 9.30
C GLN A 6 14.39 24.38 8.26
N ALA A 7 15.13 23.86 7.27
CA ALA A 7 14.58 22.90 6.29
C ALA A 7 14.06 21.62 6.97
N PHE A 8 14.78 21.13 7.99
CA PHE A 8 14.36 19.96 8.78
C PHE A 8 13.06 20.21 9.56
N LEU A 9 12.90 21.39 10.17
CA LEU A 9 11.70 21.73 10.95
C LEU A 9 10.47 21.90 10.05
N VAL A 10 10.65 22.48 8.86
CA VAL A 10 9.55 22.67 7.89
C VAL A 10 9.10 21.32 7.32
N ASP A 11 10.03 20.41 6.98
CA ASP A 11 9.69 19.07 6.48
C ASP A 11 9.06 18.16 7.55
N PHE A 12 9.37 18.34 8.84
CA PHE A 12 8.85 17.52 9.94
C PHE A 12 7.46 18.00 10.43
N ILE A 13 7.13 19.28 10.24
CA ILE A 13 5.87 19.90 10.70
C ILE A 13 4.86 20.09 9.55
N ALA A 14 5.33 20.26 8.30
CA ALA A 14 4.45 20.42 7.15
C ALA A 14 3.76 19.09 6.81
N ILE A 15 2.47 19.00 7.16
CA ILE A 15 1.59 17.93 6.70
C ILE A 15 1.30 18.18 5.22
N LEU A 16 2.09 17.56 4.35
CA LEU A 16 1.85 17.53 2.91
C LEU A 16 0.48 16.92 2.63
N LYS A 17 -0.35 17.63 1.87
CA LYS A 17 -1.69 17.17 1.49
C LYS A 17 -1.72 16.64 0.06
N ASP A 18 -1.01 17.32 -0.83
CA ASP A 18 -1.08 17.08 -2.27
C ASP A 18 0.31 16.94 -2.92
N TYR A 19 0.32 16.36 -4.13
CA TYR A 19 1.54 16.23 -4.94
C TYR A 19 2.19 17.57 -5.25
N GLU A 20 1.39 18.60 -5.54
CA GLU A 20 1.92 19.93 -5.88
C GLU A 20 2.68 20.58 -4.73
N GLU A 21 2.16 20.45 -3.50
CA GLU A 21 2.84 20.94 -2.29
C GLU A 21 4.18 20.24 -2.08
N ALA A 22 4.25 18.92 -2.33
CA ALA A 22 5.49 18.16 -2.24
C ALA A 22 6.55 18.67 -3.23
N VAL A 23 6.13 19.01 -4.45
CA VAL A 23 7.01 19.59 -5.48
C VAL A 23 7.47 21.00 -5.09
N VAL A 24 6.60 21.82 -4.48
CA VAL A 24 6.96 23.16 -4.00
C VAL A 24 7.98 23.08 -2.87
N LEU A 25 7.81 22.16 -1.91
CA LEU A 25 8.77 21.95 -0.83
C LEU A 25 10.13 21.47 -1.34
N ASP A 26 10.14 20.50 -2.26
CA ASP A 26 11.38 20.03 -2.90
C ASP A 26 12.13 21.19 -3.59
N ARG A 27 11.41 22.06 -4.31
CA ARG A 27 12.00 23.27 -4.93
C ARG A 27 12.54 24.25 -3.90
N ALA A 28 11.79 24.51 -2.83
CA ALA A 28 12.20 25.42 -1.76
C ALA A 28 13.48 24.92 -1.06
N ASN A 29 13.55 23.61 -0.82
CA ASN A 29 14.69 22.95 -0.19
C ASN A 29 15.83 22.60 -1.16
N ARG A 30 15.71 22.95 -2.45
CA ARG A 30 16.67 22.65 -3.52
C ARG A 30 17.04 21.16 -3.60
N ASN A 31 16.06 20.28 -3.40
CA ASN A 31 16.22 18.82 -3.48
C ASN A 31 15.06 18.17 -4.25
N THR A 32 15.11 16.85 -4.42
CA THR A 32 14.09 16.06 -5.16
C THR A 32 13.53 14.90 -4.35
N LEU A 33 13.74 14.93 -3.02
CA LEU A 33 13.59 13.75 -2.19
C LEU A 33 12.12 13.30 -2.08
N TRP A 34 11.14 14.21 -2.09
CA TRP A 34 9.73 13.80 -2.13
C TRP A 34 9.34 13.24 -3.49
N GLN A 35 9.74 13.90 -4.57
CA GLN A 35 9.49 13.43 -5.94
C GLN A 35 10.08 12.05 -6.21
N ASP A 36 11.30 11.78 -5.70
CA ASP A 36 11.96 10.48 -5.85
C ASP A 36 11.20 9.36 -5.13
N VAL A 37 10.71 9.64 -3.92
CA VAL A 37 9.92 8.68 -3.14
C VAL A 37 8.54 8.45 -3.77
N ILE A 38 7.89 9.51 -4.27
CA ILE A 38 6.62 9.40 -4.99
C ILE A 38 6.81 8.54 -6.24
N LYS A 39 7.81 8.81 -7.06
CA LYS A 39 8.11 8.02 -8.27
C LYS A 39 8.36 6.54 -7.95
N LYS A 40 9.06 6.27 -6.85
CA LYS A 40 9.31 4.91 -6.34
C LYS A 40 8.04 4.21 -5.85
N GLU A 41 7.09 4.96 -5.29
CA GLU A 41 5.81 4.41 -4.88
C GLU A 41 4.90 4.16 -6.09
N MET A 42 4.80 5.12 -7.01
CA MET A 42 3.99 5.03 -8.23
C MET A 42 4.39 3.83 -9.09
N SER A 43 5.69 3.55 -9.25
CA SER A 43 6.17 2.40 -10.01
C SER A 43 5.76 1.05 -9.40
N LYS A 44 5.55 0.99 -8.08
CA LYS A 44 5.06 -0.22 -7.41
C LYS A 44 3.56 -0.36 -7.55
N VAL A 45 2.82 0.73 -7.36
CA VAL A 45 1.34 0.69 -7.35
C VAL A 45 0.76 0.60 -8.75
N GLU A 46 1.51 0.92 -9.80
CA GLU A 46 1.08 0.81 -11.20
C GLU A 46 0.44 -0.55 -11.53
N VAL A 47 0.96 -1.65 -10.96
CA VAL A 47 0.44 -3.01 -11.16
C VAL A 47 -0.98 -3.23 -10.65
N ALA A 48 -1.49 -2.34 -9.79
CA ALA A 48 -2.84 -2.42 -9.24
C ALA A 48 -3.89 -1.74 -10.12
N PHE A 49 -3.48 -1.06 -11.19
CA PHE A 49 -4.37 -0.28 -12.02
C PHE A 49 -4.44 -0.78 -13.45
N HIS A 50 -5.63 -0.65 -14.03
CA HIS A 50 -5.86 -0.80 -15.46
C HIS A 50 -6.19 0.57 -16.05
N PHE A 51 -5.40 0.99 -17.05
CA PHE A 51 -5.54 2.28 -17.72
C PHE A 51 -6.59 2.19 -18.83
N ASN A 52 -7.71 2.89 -18.68
CA ASN A 52 -8.76 2.88 -19.68
C ASN A 52 -8.46 3.96 -20.74
N GLN A 53 -7.70 3.58 -21.79
CA GLN A 53 -7.19 4.51 -22.82
C GLN A 53 -8.29 5.26 -23.58
N TYR A 54 -9.49 4.71 -23.68
CA TYR A 54 -10.62 5.31 -24.39
C TYR A 54 -11.62 6.03 -23.48
N GLY A 55 -11.26 6.26 -22.21
CA GLY A 55 -12.18 6.90 -21.26
C GLY A 55 -13.38 6.03 -20.86
N SER A 56 -13.45 4.78 -21.32
CA SER A 56 -14.54 3.87 -21.01
C SER A 56 -14.47 3.43 -19.55
N ILE A 57 -15.46 3.81 -18.76
CA ILE A 57 -15.62 3.33 -17.38
C ILE A 57 -16.49 2.07 -17.44
N PRO A 58 -16.06 0.94 -16.86
CA PRO A 58 -16.89 -0.27 -16.86
C PRO A 58 -18.18 -0.03 -16.06
N VAL A 59 -19.30 -0.56 -16.56
CA VAL A 59 -20.61 -0.42 -15.93
C VAL A 59 -20.57 -1.05 -14.53
N GLY A 60 -21.12 -0.36 -13.54
CA GLY A 60 -21.17 -0.83 -12.14
C GLY A 60 -19.96 -0.46 -11.29
N PHE A 61 -18.99 0.29 -11.81
CA PHE A 61 -17.87 0.80 -11.02
C PHE A 61 -18.21 2.14 -10.36
N GLN A 62 -17.85 2.28 -9.08
CA GLN A 62 -18.05 3.51 -8.33
C GLN A 62 -16.81 4.42 -8.40
N LYS A 63 -17.02 5.72 -8.56
CA LYS A 63 -15.94 6.71 -8.50
C LYS A 63 -15.46 6.88 -7.06
N ILE A 64 -14.15 6.83 -6.85
CA ILE A 64 -13.49 7.18 -5.60
C ILE A 64 -12.38 8.21 -5.84
N ALA A 65 -11.96 8.89 -4.79
CA ALA A 65 -10.74 9.70 -4.79
C ALA A 65 -9.54 8.86 -4.33
N CYS A 66 -8.37 9.10 -4.91
CA CYS A 66 -7.09 8.57 -4.43
C CYS A 66 -6.20 9.74 -4.02
N HIS A 67 -5.33 9.53 -3.05
CA HIS A 67 -4.39 10.54 -2.56
C HIS A 67 -3.11 9.89 -2.07
N ILE A 68 -2.07 10.71 -1.92
CA ILE A 68 -0.78 10.27 -1.37
C ILE A 68 -0.73 10.64 0.10
N VAL A 69 -0.36 9.67 0.94
CA VAL A 69 -0.06 9.91 2.35
C VAL A 69 1.45 10.00 2.52
N TYR A 70 1.90 11.11 3.08
CA TYR A 70 3.30 11.40 3.35
C TYR A 70 3.63 11.15 4.81
N ASP A 71 4.83 10.65 5.05
CA ASP A 71 5.34 10.32 6.38
C ASP A 71 6.86 10.52 6.41
N VAL A 72 7.38 11.02 7.51
CA VAL A 72 8.81 11.22 7.73
C VAL A 72 9.20 10.40 8.94
N LYS A 73 10.02 9.39 8.72
CA LYS A 73 10.53 8.54 9.79
C LYS A 73 11.58 9.30 10.62
N PHE A 74 11.83 8.80 11.83
CA PHE A 74 12.83 9.36 12.75
C PHE A 74 14.25 9.39 12.17
N ASP A 75 14.58 8.45 11.28
CA ASP A 75 15.86 8.41 10.54
C ASP A 75 15.90 9.40 9.36
N SER A 76 14.96 10.35 9.29
CA SER A 76 14.73 11.29 8.17
C SER A 76 14.34 10.64 6.83
N THR A 77 14.08 9.33 6.82
CA THR A 77 13.61 8.65 5.61
C THR A 77 12.19 9.08 5.29
N ARG A 78 12.03 9.70 4.12
CA ARG A 78 10.72 10.08 3.57
C ARG A 78 9.98 8.85 3.04
N LYS A 79 8.69 8.80 3.29
CA LYS A 79 7.81 7.72 2.85
C LYS A 79 6.54 8.32 2.25
N ALA A 80 6.21 7.86 1.06
CA ALA A 80 4.94 8.14 0.40
C ALA A 80 4.19 6.82 0.25
N ARG A 81 2.86 6.86 0.40
CA ARG A 81 1.97 5.74 0.12
C ARG A 81 0.80 6.22 -0.71
N TYR A 82 0.51 5.54 -1.81
CA TYR A 82 -0.67 5.84 -2.62
C TYR A 82 -1.90 5.10 -2.06
N VAL A 83 -2.95 5.84 -1.71
CA VAL A 83 -4.09 5.34 -0.93
C VAL A 83 -5.41 5.63 -1.65
N GLY A 84 -6.25 4.59 -1.76
CA GLY A 84 -7.61 4.72 -2.25
C GLY A 84 -8.57 5.20 -1.16
N GLY A 85 -9.46 6.12 -1.50
CA GLY A 85 -10.48 6.69 -0.62
C GLY A 85 -11.63 5.72 -0.33
N GLY A 86 -11.36 4.62 0.36
CA GLY A 86 -12.37 3.58 0.64
C GLY A 86 -13.56 4.06 1.46
N HIS A 87 -13.47 5.21 2.14
CA HIS A 87 -14.61 5.85 2.80
C HIS A 87 -15.73 6.21 1.82
N MET A 88 -15.38 6.54 0.56
CA MET A 88 -16.34 6.82 -0.51
C MET A 88 -16.98 5.55 -1.08
N ALA A 89 -16.30 4.40 -0.98
CA ALA A 89 -16.77 3.15 -1.56
C ALA A 89 -17.95 2.56 -0.77
N SER A 90 -19.06 2.27 -1.45
CA SER A 90 -20.24 1.61 -0.88
C SER A 90 -20.10 0.08 -0.97
N VAL A 91 -19.17 -0.46 -0.19
CA VAL A 91 -18.90 -1.90 -0.12
C VAL A 91 -19.71 -2.53 1.03
N PRO A 92 -20.43 -3.65 0.80
CA PRO A 92 -21.14 -4.35 1.87
C PRO A 92 -20.21 -4.76 3.02
N ALA A 93 -20.71 -4.68 4.26
CA ALA A 93 -19.93 -5.04 5.46
C ALA A 93 -19.38 -6.48 5.41
N ALA A 94 -20.14 -7.41 4.83
CA ALA A 94 -19.73 -8.80 4.65
C ALA A 94 -18.47 -8.96 3.77
N GLN A 95 -18.24 -8.06 2.81
CA GLN A 95 -17.09 -8.14 1.90
C GLN A 95 -15.84 -7.46 2.47
N SER A 96 -16.00 -6.50 3.38
CA SER A 96 -14.91 -5.75 4.00
C SER A 96 -14.37 -6.39 5.29
N TYR A 97 -15.15 -7.27 5.92
CA TYR A 97 -14.74 -7.91 7.16
C TYR A 97 -13.55 -8.88 6.96
N SER A 98 -12.53 -8.70 7.79
CA SER A 98 -11.39 -9.62 7.89
C SER A 98 -11.11 -9.88 9.36
N SER A 99 -11.29 -11.12 9.81
CA SER A 99 -11.05 -11.44 11.22
C SER A 99 -9.57 -11.27 11.58
N VAL A 100 -9.33 -10.65 12.73
CA VAL A 100 -8.01 -10.43 13.33
C VAL A 100 -7.74 -11.55 14.33
N VAL A 101 -6.50 -12.02 14.37
CA VAL A 101 -6.09 -13.04 15.36
C VAL A 101 -6.05 -12.39 16.74
N SER A 102 -6.64 -13.04 17.75
CA SER A 102 -6.58 -12.54 19.12
C SER A 102 -5.18 -12.74 19.71
N ARG A 103 -4.80 -11.88 20.67
CA ARG A 103 -3.51 -12.01 21.36
C ARG A 103 -3.40 -13.34 22.11
N ASP A 104 -4.50 -13.84 22.66
CA ASP A 104 -4.52 -15.10 23.39
C ASP A 104 -4.27 -16.29 22.44
N SER A 105 -4.83 -16.26 21.22
CA SER A 105 -4.51 -17.27 20.20
C SER A 105 -3.02 -17.28 19.84
N VAL A 106 -2.38 -16.10 19.73
CA VAL A 106 -0.94 -16.01 19.47
C VAL A 106 -0.12 -16.60 20.63
N ARG A 107 -0.50 -16.29 21.88
CA ARG A 107 0.15 -16.84 23.08
C ARG A 107 0.05 -18.36 23.15
N ILE A 108 -1.14 -18.90 22.87
CA ILE A 108 -1.36 -20.36 22.84
C ILE A 108 -0.48 -21.00 21.75
N MET A 109 -0.37 -20.38 20.57
CA MET A 109 0.49 -20.88 19.50
C MET A 109 1.96 -20.92 19.90
N PHE A 110 2.48 -19.87 20.56
CA PHE A 110 3.86 -19.87 21.08
C PHE A 110 4.08 -20.89 22.19
N LEU A 111 3.09 -21.09 23.07
CA LEU A 111 3.16 -22.15 24.09
C LEU A 111 3.27 -23.53 23.45
N ILE A 112 2.45 -23.81 22.44
CA ILE A 112 2.48 -25.09 21.70
C ILE A 112 3.83 -25.26 21.00
N ALA A 113 4.36 -24.21 20.36
CA ALA A 113 5.67 -24.27 19.70
C ALA A 113 6.78 -24.61 20.70
N ALA A 114 6.79 -23.97 21.87
CA ALA A 114 7.75 -24.25 22.93
C ALA A 114 7.62 -25.67 23.50
N LEU A 115 6.40 -26.19 23.66
CA LEU A 115 6.16 -27.56 24.13
C LEU A 115 6.60 -28.65 23.15
N ASN A 116 6.75 -28.31 21.86
CA ASN A 116 7.14 -29.24 20.80
C ASN A 116 8.54 -28.96 20.26
N ASP A 117 9.35 -28.14 20.95
CA ASP A 117 10.69 -27.72 20.53
C ASP A 117 10.73 -27.20 19.07
N LEU A 118 9.72 -26.41 18.67
CA LEU A 118 9.61 -25.84 17.33
C LEU A 118 10.22 -24.45 17.22
N ASP A 119 11.04 -24.24 16.20
CA ASP A 119 11.55 -22.91 15.85
C ASP A 119 10.47 -22.01 15.25
N ILE A 120 10.37 -20.79 15.80
CA ILE A 120 9.44 -19.77 15.31
C ILE A 120 10.17 -18.85 14.33
N LYS A 121 9.64 -18.74 13.11
CA LYS A 121 10.13 -17.80 12.09
C LYS A 121 9.11 -16.68 11.91
N MET A 122 9.61 -15.45 11.80
CA MET A 122 8.80 -14.26 11.54
C MET A 122 9.28 -13.60 10.24
N CYS A 123 8.34 -13.09 9.45
CA CYS A 123 8.64 -12.31 8.26
C CYS A 123 7.65 -11.14 8.12
N ASP A 124 8.15 -10.00 7.66
CA ASP A 124 7.30 -8.91 7.19
C ASP A 124 7.17 -9.01 5.67
N ILE A 125 5.93 -8.94 5.19
CA ILE A 125 5.65 -8.98 3.76
C ILE A 125 5.35 -7.55 3.31
N GLY A 126 6.24 -6.99 2.49
CA GLY A 126 6.05 -5.68 1.89
C GLY A 126 5.01 -5.71 0.76
N ASN A 127 4.26 -4.61 0.59
CA ASN A 127 3.32 -4.39 -0.52
C ASN A 127 2.26 -5.50 -0.71
N THR A 128 1.86 -6.14 0.38
CA THR A 128 0.97 -7.32 0.38
C THR A 128 -0.31 -7.15 -0.42
N TYR A 129 -1.00 -6.02 -0.27
CA TYR A 129 -2.29 -5.81 -0.93
C TYR A 129 -2.18 -5.84 -2.47
N LEU A 130 -1.07 -5.38 -3.04
CA LEU A 130 -0.85 -5.37 -4.49
C LEU A 130 -0.72 -6.77 -5.12
N ASN A 131 -0.64 -7.81 -4.29
CA ASN A 131 -0.61 -9.21 -4.72
C ASN A 131 -2.00 -9.88 -4.70
N ALA A 132 -3.03 -9.20 -4.20
CA ALA A 132 -4.39 -9.72 -4.14
C ALA A 132 -5.32 -8.99 -5.12
N GLU A 133 -6.27 -9.72 -5.69
CA GLU A 133 -7.35 -9.12 -6.49
C GLU A 133 -8.25 -8.25 -5.60
N THR A 134 -8.70 -7.12 -6.14
CA THR A 134 -9.70 -6.30 -5.46
C THR A 134 -11.08 -6.92 -5.62
N ARG A 135 -11.92 -6.80 -4.59
CA ARG A 135 -13.36 -7.07 -4.67
C ARG A 135 -14.18 -5.80 -4.84
N ASP A 136 -13.53 -4.64 -4.68
CA ASP A 136 -14.18 -3.35 -4.82
C ASP A 136 -14.20 -2.98 -6.30
N HIS A 137 -15.39 -2.86 -6.88
CA HIS A 137 -15.59 -2.32 -8.23
C HIS A 137 -15.50 -0.80 -8.20
N VAL A 138 -14.27 -0.28 -8.15
CA VAL A 138 -14.00 1.15 -8.01
C VAL A 138 -13.03 1.66 -9.07
N TYR A 139 -13.23 2.91 -9.47
CA TYR A 139 -12.37 3.63 -10.40
C TYR A 139 -12.09 5.04 -9.88
N PHE A 140 -11.02 5.67 -10.36
CA PHE A 140 -10.70 7.07 -10.07
C PHE A 140 -10.16 7.76 -11.31
N ILE A 141 -10.13 9.09 -11.29
CA ILE A 141 -9.48 9.89 -12.32
C ILE A 141 -8.05 10.17 -11.85
N SER A 142 -7.06 9.84 -12.68
CA SER A 142 -5.65 10.09 -12.37
C SER A 142 -5.37 11.57 -12.17
N GLY A 143 -4.65 11.90 -11.10
CA GLY A 143 -4.15 13.24 -10.84
C GLY A 143 -2.80 13.52 -11.51
N PRO A 144 -2.19 14.69 -11.21
CA PRO A 144 -0.91 15.12 -11.79
C PRO A 144 0.26 14.16 -11.48
N GLU A 145 0.16 13.35 -10.43
CA GLU A 145 1.15 12.34 -10.05
C GLU A 145 1.36 11.24 -11.11
N TRP A 146 0.43 11.10 -12.06
CA TRP A 146 0.52 10.15 -13.18
C TRP A 146 1.20 10.74 -14.44
N GLY A 147 1.66 12.00 -14.38
CA GLY A 147 2.37 12.65 -15.48
C GLY A 147 1.55 12.68 -16.77
N SER A 148 2.06 12.10 -17.86
CA SER A 148 1.39 12.08 -19.17
C SER A 148 0.04 11.34 -19.19
N ARG A 149 -0.23 10.53 -18.16
CA ARG A 149 -1.49 9.79 -18.02
C ARG A 149 -2.51 10.50 -17.14
N ALA A 150 -2.22 11.69 -16.63
CA ALA A 150 -3.14 12.49 -15.82
C ALA A 150 -4.46 12.77 -16.57
N GLY A 151 -5.57 12.75 -15.86
CA GLY A 151 -6.92 12.96 -16.41
C GLY A 151 -7.56 11.72 -17.04
N LEU A 152 -6.85 10.60 -17.16
CA LEU A 152 -7.43 9.34 -17.62
C LEU A 152 -8.19 8.64 -16.48
N PRO A 153 -9.30 7.94 -16.77
CA PRO A 153 -9.94 7.06 -15.80
C PRO A 153 -9.12 5.77 -15.62
N LEU A 154 -8.83 5.44 -14.37
CA LEU A 154 -8.11 4.23 -13.98
C LEU A 154 -9.04 3.33 -13.18
N THR A 155 -9.09 2.06 -13.58
CA THR A 155 -9.81 1.02 -12.85
C THR A 155 -8.86 0.36 -11.86
N ILE A 156 -9.29 0.17 -10.62
CA ILE A 156 -8.50 -0.58 -9.64
C ILE A 156 -8.78 -2.06 -9.84
N VAL A 157 -7.75 -2.85 -10.12
CA VAL A 157 -7.86 -4.31 -10.36
C VAL A 157 -7.22 -5.15 -9.26
N ARG A 158 -6.34 -4.55 -8.45
CA ARG A 158 -5.75 -5.20 -7.27
C ARG A 158 -6.06 -4.43 -5.99
N ALA A 159 -6.02 -5.12 -4.87
CA ALA A 159 -6.28 -4.51 -3.58
C ALA A 159 -5.28 -3.37 -3.31
N LEU A 160 -5.82 -2.19 -3.00
CA LEU A 160 -5.03 -0.98 -2.73
C LEU A 160 -5.18 -0.60 -1.26
N TYR A 161 -4.15 0.02 -0.68
CA TYR A 161 -4.27 0.56 0.68
C TYR A 161 -5.41 1.58 0.75
N GLY A 162 -6.15 1.60 1.86
CA GLY A 162 -7.29 2.51 2.08
C GLY A 162 -8.65 2.03 1.55
N LEU A 163 -8.68 1.02 0.67
CA LEU A 163 -9.93 0.39 0.25
C LEU A 163 -10.51 -0.51 1.37
N LYS A 164 -11.84 -0.66 1.39
CA LYS A 164 -12.56 -1.36 2.47
C LYS A 164 -12.32 -2.87 2.43
N SER A 165 -12.26 -3.49 1.26
CA SER A 165 -12.08 -4.95 1.14
C SER A 165 -10.63 -5.42 1.04
N SER A 166 -9.65 -4.52 0.93
CA SER A 166 -8.25 -4.91 0.70
C SER A 166 -7.68 -5.91 1.69
N ARG A 167 -7.97 -5.71 2.99
CA ARG A 167 -7.53 -6.63 4.04
C ARG A 167 -8.16 -8.02 3.90
N ALA A 168 -9.44 -8.07 3.54
CA ALA A 168 -10.19 -9.32 3.34
C ALA A 168 -9.78 -10.02 2.03
N GLY A 169 -9.43 -9.25 1.01
CA GLY A 169 -8.82 -9.71 -0.25
C GLY A 169 -7.51 -10.43 0.02
N TRP A 170 -6.54 -9.72 0.62
CA TRP A 170 -5.23 -10.28 0.96
C TRP A 170 -5.31 -11.52 1.84
N LYS A 171 -6.12 -11.48 2.92
CA LYS A 171 -6.28 -12.63 3.80
C LYS A 171 -6.75 -13.88 3.05
N LYS A 172 -7.71 -13.75 2.12
CA LYS A 172 -8.21 -14.88 1.32
C LYS A 172 -7.11 -15.42 0.41
N SER A 173 -6.41 -14.54 -0.32
CA SER A 173 -5.32 -14.94 -1.22
C SER A 173 -4.20 -15.65 -0.46
N PHE A 174 -3.78 -15.08 0.67
CA PHE A 174 -2.70 -15.62 1.50
C PHE A 174 -3.07 -16.94 2.17
N ALA A 175 -4.29 -17.06 2.71
CA ALA A 175 -4.76 -18.32 3.29
C ALA A 175 -4.90 -19.42 2.23
N SER A 176 -5.32 -19.07 1.01
CA SER A 176 -5.35 -20.01 -0.10
C SER A 176 -3.95 -20.47 -0.46
N TYR A 177 -2.99 -19.55 -0.56
CA TYR A 177 -1.60 -19.87 -0.86
C TYR A 177 -1.01 -20.88 0.15
N ILE A 178 -1.11 -20.59 1.45
CA ILE A 178 -0.57 -21.46 2.52
C ILE A 178 -1.21 -22.85 2.51
N ARG A 179 -2.51 -22.97 2.23
CA ARG A 179 -3.22 -24.26 2.27
C ARG A 179 -2.90 -25.16 1.07
N HIS A 180 -2.54 -24.58 -0.07
CA HIS A 180 -2.27 -25.34 -1.29
C HIS A 180 -0.76 -25.58 -1.52
N GLU A 181 0.12 -24.92 -0.78
CA GLU A 181 1.56 -25.16 -0.84
C GLU A 181 1.93 -26.40 0.01
N PRO A 182 2.59 -27.43 -0.56
CA PRO A 182 3.02 -28.59 0.20
C PRO A 182 4.16 -28.20 1.17
N PRO A 183 4.25 -28.80 2.37
CA PRO A 183 5.32 -28.54 3.31
C PRO A 183 6.67 -28.94 2.69
N GLY A 184 7.50 -27.95 2.33
CA GLY A 184 8.84 -28.17 1.75
C GLY A 184 9.24 -27.23 0.60
N CYS A 185 8.35 -26.36 0.11
CA CYS A 185 8.69 -25.45 -1.00
C CYS A 185 9.31 -24.13 -0.50
N ASN A 186 10.43 -23.72 -1.10
CA ASN A 186 11.03 -22.41 -0.89
C ASN A 186 10.04 -21.31 -1.29
N MET A 187 9.71 -20.45 -0.33
CA MET A 187 8.82 -19.30 -0.48
C MET A 187 9.41 -18.28 -1.48
N GLN A 188 9.29 -18.55 -2.78
CA GLN A 188 9.51 -17.56 -3.83
C GLN A 188 8.20 -16.83 -4.08
N LEU A 189 7.91 -15.86 -3.21
CA LEU A 189 6.91 -14.85 -3.50
C LEU A 189 7.34 -14.10 -4.78
N SER A 190 6.38 -13.58 -5.55
CA SER A 190 6.64 -12.91 -6.83
C SER A 190 7.77 -11.86 -6.72
N PRO A 191 8.47 -11.51 -7.82
CA PRO A 191 9.65 -10.62 -7.78
C PRO A 191 9.43 -9.26 -7.09
N LEU A 192 8.18 -8.86 -6.87
CA LEU A 192 7.76 -7.60 -6.27
C LEU A 192 7.73 -7.62 -4.72
N SER A 193 7.58 -8.79 -4.11
CA SER A 193 7.61 -8.98 -2.65
C SER A 193 9.01 -9.40 -2.22
N ARG A 194 9.90 -8.43 -2.12
CA ARG A 194 11.21 -8.65 -1.52
C ARG A 194 11.01 -8.93 -0.02
N LEU A 195 11.34 -10.15 0.42
CA LEU A 195 11.47 -10.49 1.83
C LEU A 195 12.47 -9.51 2.47
N GLN A 196 12.01 -8.66 3.38
CA GLN A 196 12.89 -7.91 4.25
C GLN A 196 13.09 -8.77 5.49
N TYR A 197 14.22 -9.46 5.56
CA TYR A 197 14.66 -10.09 6.80
C TYR A 197 15.00 -8.96 7.78
N ALA A 198 14.23 -8.85 8.85
CA ALA A 198 14.67 -8.08 10.01
C ALA A 198 15.84 -8.85 10.64
N THR A 199 17.00 -8.21 10.67
CA THR A 199 18.12 -8.61 11.55
C THR A 199 17.96 -7.89 12.87
#